data_AF-A0A7C2R0B3-F1
#
_entry.id   AF-A0A7C2R0B3-F1
#
_cell.length_a   1.000
_cell.length_b   1.000
_cell.length_c   1.000
_cell.angle_alpha   90.00
_cell.angle_beta   90.00
_cell.angle_gamma   90.00
#
_symmetry.space_group_name_H-M   'P 1'
#
loop_
_entity.id
_entity.type
_entity.pdbx_description
1 polymer ?
#
loop_
_entity_poly.entity_id
_entity_poly.type
_entity_poly.pdbx_seq_one_letter_code
_entity_poly.pdbx_strand_id
1 'polypeptide(L)'
;MIKLNWQKLNEQKKEYLKNIKPKTFIVAMSEIDDETLKKIAKDEKETYIWGAVEEEWFDGLENSEHFRPLSEQKIENKLNKNFPDSANHAILSYQKSNLKYLISELKPEKIIWIYGTWSRVLHYWEEWWKGYE
;
A
#
# COMPACT_ATOMS: atom_id res chain seq x y z
N MET A 1 2.09 -12.17 8.71
CA MET A 1 2.13 -10.75 8.28
C MET A 1 3.15 -10.00 9.11
N ILE A 2 3.99 -9.18 8.45
CA ILE A 2 5.03 -8.39 9.12
C ILE A 2 4.60 -6.92 9.17
N LYS A 3 4.79 -6.26 10.32
CA LYS A 3 4.55 -4.82 10.50
C LYS A 3 5.85 -4.08 10.69
N LEU A 4 6.03 -3.01 9.93
CA LEU A 4 7.27 -2.25 9.87
C LEU A 4 6.93 -0.76 9.89
N ASN A 5 7.83 0.06 10.44
CA ASN A 5 7.72 1.51 10.45
C ASN A 5 9.01 2.10 9.86
N TRP A 6 8.91 2.74 8.71
CA TRP A 6 10.08 3.13 7.90
C TRP A 6 11.11 3.96 8.67
N GLN A 7 10.62 4.92 9.47
CA GLN A 7 11.42 5.83 10.29
C GLN A 7 12.18 5.07 11.40
N LYS A 8 11.62 3.97 11.90
CA LYS A 8 12.18 3.16 13.00
C LYS A 8 12.98 1.94 12.52
N LEU A 9 13.02 1.67 11.21
CA LEU A 9 13.83 0.58 10.68
C LEU A 9 15.32 0.92 10.75
N ASN A 10 16.11 -0.05 11.21
CA ASN A 10 17.56 0.01 11.05
C ASN A 10 17.95 -0.25 9.58
N GLU A 11 19.19 0.13 9.23
CA GLU A 11 19.67 0.02 7.84
C GLU A 11 19.66 -1.43 7.32
N GLN A 12 19.95 -2.43 8.16
CA GLN A 12 19.90 -3.84 7.75
C GLN A 12 18.50 -4.26 7.29
N LYS A 13 17.44 -3.87 8.02
CA LYS A 13 16.06 -4.18 7.65
C LYS A 13 15.61 -3.39 6.43
N LYS A 14 16.03 -2.13 6.29
CA LYS A 14 15.77 -1.36 5.06
C LYS A 14 16.41 -2.05 3.87
N GLU A 15 17.66 -2.48 3.99
CA GLU A 15 18.38 -3.17 2.92
C GLU A 15 17.72 -4.49 2.54
N TYR A 16 17.22 -5.26 3.52
CA TYR A 16 16.40 -6.44 3.25
C TYR A 16 15.17 -6.09 2.40
N LEU A 17 14.37 -5.09 2.78
CA LEU A 17 13.19 -4.66 2.01
C LEU A 17 13.55 -4.19 0.60
N LYS A 18 14.66 -3.48 0.43
CA LYS A 18 15.15 -3.02 -0.88
C LYS A 18 15.49 -4.19 -1.81
N ASN A 19 15.98 -5.30 -1.25
CA ASN A 19 16.43 -6.46 -2.03
C ASN A 19 15.34 -7.52 -2.29
N ILE A 20 14.19 -7.47 -1.60
CA ILE A 20 13.04 -8.34 -1.94
C ILE A 20 12.54 -8.01 -3.34
N LYS A 21 12.42 -9.06 -4.18
CA LYS A 21 11.85 -9.00 -5.53
C LYS A 21 11.13 -10.32 -5.87
N PRO A 22 9.99 -10.30 -6.57
CA PRO A 22 9.23 -9.10 -6.97
C PRO A 22 8.42 -8.52 -5.80
N LYS A 23 8.23 -7.20 -5.80
CA LYS A 23 7.40 -6.47 -4.84
C LYS A 23 6.52 -5.39 -5.47
N THR A 24 5.28 -5.36 -5.01
CA THR A 24 4.32 -4.27 -5.25
C THR A 24 4.21 -3.41 -4.01
N PHE A 25 4.30 -2.09 -4.17
CA PHE A 25 3.98 -1.14 -3.11
C PHE A 25 2.59 -0.56 -3.29
N ILE A 26 1.72 -0.73 -2.30
CA ILE A 26 0.38 -0.14 -2.27
C ILE A 26 0.46 1.14 -1.45
N VAL A 27 0.29 2.28 -2.10
CA VAL A 27 0.41 3.58 -1.44
C VAL A 27 -0.87 3.90 -0.68
N ALA A 28 -0.71 4.11 0.63
CA ALA A 28 -1.72 4.70 1.52
C ALA A 28 -3.10 4.04 1.35
N MET A 29 -3.23 2.79 1.79
CA MET A 29 -4.42 1.99 1.55
C MET A 29 -5.69 2.71 2.02
N SER A 30 -6.62 2.98 1.10
CA SER A 30 -7.98 3.46 1.41
C SER A 30 -8.98 2.30 1.48
N GLU A 31 -10.23 2.59 1.85
CA GLU A 31 -11.29 1.57 1.88
C GLU A 31 -11.51 0.95 0.49
N ILE A 32 -11.46 -0.38 0.44
CA ILE A 32 -11.60 -1.18 -0.77
C ILE A 32 -12.35 -2.47 -0.44
N ASP A 33 -13.16 -2.97 -1.36
CA ASP A 33 -13.89 -4.22 -1.17
C ASP A 33 -12.96 -5.44 -1.25
N ASP A 34 -13.41 -6.56 -0.68
CA ASP A 34 -12.61 -7.78 -0.56
C ASP A 34 -12.30 -8.43 -1.92
N GLU A 35 -13.17 -8.30 -2.92
CA GLU A 35 -12.92 -8.88 -4.24
C GLU A 35 -11.81 -8.14 -4.97
N THR A 36 -11.84 -6.81 -4.94
CA THR A 36 -10.80 -5.97 -5.53
C THR A 36 -9.47 -6.15 -4.79
N LEU A 37 -9.50 -6.27 -3.45
CA LEU A 37 -8.32 -6.58 -2.65
C LEU A 37 -7.64 -7.88 -3.11
N LYS A 38 -8.43 -8.95 -3.30
CA LYS A 38 -7.94 -10.25 -3.80
C LYS A 38 -7.41 -10.18 -5.22
N LYS A 39 -8.01 -9.36 -6.09
CA LYS A 39 -7.52 -9.15 -7.46
C LYS A 39 -6.16 -8.45 -7.49
N ILE A 40 -5.95 -7.47 -6.61
CA ILE A 40 -4.68 -6.75 -6.47
C ILE A 40 -3.57 -7.69 -6.01
N ALA A 41 -3.82 -8.48 -4.97
CA ALA A 41 -2.84 -9.36 -4.37
C ALA A 41 -3.07 -10.84 -4.69
N LYS A 42 -3.15 -11.16 -5.98
CA LYS A 42 -3.44 -12.52 -6.46
C LYS A 42 -2.20 -13.40 -6.68
N ASP A 43 -1.02 -12.80 -6.84
CA ASP A 43 0.21 -13.54 -7.13
C ASP A 43 0.96 -13.85 -5.84
N GLU A 44 0.96 -15.12 -5.43
CA GLU A 44 1.60 -15.61 -4.21
C GLU A 44 3.13 -15.49 -4.23
N LYS A 45 3.75 -15.33 -5.40
CA LYS A 45 5.21 -15.13 -5.55
C LYS A 45 5.63 -13.68 -5.37
N GLU A 46 4.68 -12.75 -5.46
CA GLU A 46 4.90 -11.33 -5.31
C GLU A 46 4.76 -10.91 -3.85
N THR A 47 5.69 -10.09 -3.37
CA THR A 47 5.59 -9.48 -2.04
C THR A 47 4.77 -8.20 -2.12
N TYR A 48 3.70 -8.10 -1.35
CA TYR A 48 2.86 -6.91 -1.29
C TYR A 48 3.18 -6.11 -0.03
N ILE A 49 3.65 -4.88 -0.23
CA ILE A 49 3.93 -3.93 0.84
C ILE A 49 2.78 -2.93 0.89
N TRP A 50 1.96 -3.04 1.92
CA TRP A 50 0.80 -2.20 2.17
C TRP A 50 1.21 -0.97 2.97
N GLY A 51 1.17 0.19 2.31
CA GLY A 51 1.52 1.46 2.91
C GLY A 51 0.44 1.95 3.88
N ALA A 52 0.82 2.16 5.13
CA ALA A 52 0.00 2.80 6.15
C ALA A 52 0.52 4.21 6.40
N VAL A 53 -0.22 5.23 6.00
CA VAL A 53 0.15 6.63 6.28
C VAL A 53 -0.09 6.89 7.76
N GLU A 54 0.87 7.54 8.44
CA GLU A 54 0.74 7.84 9.87
C GLU A 54 -0.26 8.98 10.13
N GLU A 55 -0.39 9.90 9.18
CA GLU A 55 -1.33 11.01 9.20
C GLU A 55 -2.78 10.55 8.99
N GLU A 56 -3.72 11.14 9.73
CA GLU A 56 -5.16 10.79 9.69
C GLU A 56 -5.88 11.28 8.42
N TRP A 57 -5.26 12.20 7.67
CA TRP A 57 -5.81 12.82 6.47
C TRP A 57 -4.70 13.29 5.52
N PHE A 58 -5.07 13.52 4.26
CA PHE A 58 -4.23 14.24 3.30
C PHE A 58 -4.53 15.74 3.38
N ASP A 59 -3.48 16.56 3.39
CA ASP A 59 -3.62 18.03 3.29
C ASP A 59 -4.60 18.46 2.18
N GLY A 60 -5.56 19.30 2.54
CA GLY A 60 -6.64 19.79 1.67
C GLY A 60 -7.86 18.88 1.58
N LEU A 61 -7.86 17.72 2.24
CA LEU A 61 -8.95 16.73 2.26
C LEU A 61 -9.39 16.34 3.69
N GLU A 62 -9.07 17.16 4.69
CA GLU A 62 -9.27 16.87 6.13
C GLU A 62 -10.73 16.55 6.47
N ASN A 63 -11.67 17.20 5.78
CA ASN A 63 -13.11 17.04 5.99
C ASN A 63 -13.74 15.92 5.14
N SER A 64 -12.97 15.23 4.31
CA SER A 64 -13.50 14.23 3.38
C SER A 64 -13.20 12.81 3.84
N GLU A 65 -14.15 12.20 4.56
CA GLU A 65 -13.98 10.85 5.14
C GLU A 65 -13.60 9.78 4.12
N HIS A 66 -14.08 9.93 2.88
CA HIS A 66 -13.79 9.01 1.78
C HIS A 66 -12.32 8.99 1.35
N PHE A 67 -11.55 10.04 1.65
CA PHE A 67 -10.13 10.15 1.31
C PHE A 67 -9.22 9.89 2.51
N ARG A 68 -9.78 9.50 3.66
CA ARG A 68 -8.97 9.13 4.82
C ARG A 68 -8.25 7.81 4.54
N PRO A 69 -6.92 7.75 4.74
CA PRO A 69 -6.21 6.48 4.69
C PRO A 69 -6.74 5.55 5.78
N LEU A 70 -6.70 4.24 5.52
CA LEU A 70 -6.96 3.25 6.55
C LEU A 70 -5.84 3.25 7.57
N SER A 71 -6.21 3.14 8.84
CA SER A 71 -5.24 2.90 9.90
C SER A 71 -4.57 1.53 9.72
N GLU A 72 -3.34 1.40 10.22
CA GLU A 72 -2.57 0.15 10.18
C GLU A 72 -3.38 -1.05 10.68
N GLN A 73 -4.17 -0.87 11.75
CA GLN A 73 -5.03 -1.92 12.30
C GLN A 73 -6.16 -2.33 11.36
N LYS A 74 -6.79 -1.38 10.65
CA LYS A 74 -7.84 -1.70 9.67
C LYS A 74 -7.26 -2.44 8.47
N ILE A 75 -6.06 -2.05 8.03
CA ILE A 75 -5.31 -2.76 6.97
C ILE A 75 -5.04 -4.20 7.42
N GLU A 76 -4.48 -4.39 8.62
CA GLU A 76 -4.23 -5.72 9.19
C GLU A 76 -5.49 -6.58 9.23
N ASN A 77 -6.60 -6.04 9.72
CA ASN A 77 -7.86 -6.78 9.81
C ASN A 77 -8.35 -7.24 8.43
N LYS A 78 -8.26 -6.36 7.42
CA LYS A 78 -8.61 -6.72 6.03
C LYS A 78 -7.69 -7.80 5.46
N LEU A 79 -6.39 -7.70 5.71
CA LEU A 79 -5.42 -8.66 5.20
C LEU A 79 -5.56 -10.02 5.89
N ASN A 80 -5.72 -10.07 7.21
CA ASN A 80 -5.93 -11.33 7.94
C ASN A 80 -7.24 -12.03 7.52
N LYS A 81 -8.29 -11.26 7.21
CA LYS A 81 -9.56 -11.80 6.71
C LYS A 81 -9.41 -12.46 5.34
N ASN A 82 -8.62 -11.84 4.44
CA ASN A 82 -8.58 -12.22 3.03
C ASN A 82 -7.37 -13.09 2.65
N PHE A 83 -6.28 -13.01 3.41
CA PHE A 83 -4.99 -13.67 3.16
C PHE A 83 -4.42 -14.24 4.48
N PRO A 84 -5.02 -15.31 5.04
CA PRO A 84 -4.59 -15.86 6.33
C PRO A 84 -3.13 -16.33 6.33
N ASP A 85 -2.64 -16.84 5.20
CA ASP A 85 -1.26 -17.36 5.04
C ASP A 85 -0.19 -16.29 4.78
N SER A 86 -0.50 -15.02 5.03
CA SER A 86 0.24 -13.72 4.95
C SER A 86 1.79 -13.62 4.95
N ALA A 87 2.53 -14.60 4.43
CA ALA A 87 3.99 -14.64 4.42
C ALA A 87 4.59 -13.64 3.42
N ASN A 88 3.89 -13.37 2.31
CA ASN A 88 4.26 -12.41 1.28
C ASN A 88 3.58 -11.04 1.47
N HIS A 89 2.92 -10.78 2.61
CA HIS A 89 2.28 -9.51 2.93
C HIS A 89 2.99 -8.81 4.08
N ALA A 90 3.36 -7.55 3.86
CA ALA A 90 3.91 -6.66 4.88
C ALA A 90 3.13 -5.36 4.93
N ILE A 91 2.94 -4.81 6.13
CA ILE A 91 2.44 -3.45 6.33
C ILE A 91 3.63 -2.57 6.67
N LEU A 92 3.78 -1.46 5.94
CA LEU A 92 4.84 -0.48 6.16
C LEU A 92 4.21 0.87 6.49
N SER A 93 4.34 1.30 7.75
CA SER A 93 3.97 2.65 8.17
C SER A 93 5.02 3.67 7.78
N TYR A 94 4.55 4.85 7.35
CA TYR A 94 5.39 5.98 6.95
C TYR A 94 4.61 7.30 7.01
N GLN A 95 5.30 8.38 7.34
CA GLN A 95 4.81 9.76 7.15
C GLN A 95 4.66 10.11 5.67
N LYS A 96 3.56 10.77 5.32
CA LYS A 96 3.25 11.26 3.96
C LYS A 96 4.40 12.05 3.34
N SER A 97 5.06 12.91 4.11
CA SER A 97 6.21 13.72 3.67
C SER A 97 7.38 12.88 3.15
N ASN A 98 7.53 11.65 3.64
CA ASN A 98 8.59 10.73 3.26
C ASN A 98 8.24 9.84 2.06
N LEU A 99 7.03 9.91 1.51
CA LEU A 99 6.57 9.01 0.45
C LEU A 99 7.52 8.99 -0.77
N LYS A 100 7.93 10.17 -1.25
CA LYS A 100 8.83 10.28 -2.40
C LYS A 100 10.18 9.60 -2.13
N TYR A 101 10.73 9.84 -0.95
CA TYR A 101 11.98 9.24 -0.51
C TYR A 101 11.83 7.71 -0.37
N LEU A 102 10.76 7.26 0.29
CA LEU A 102 10.44 5.85 0.48
C LEU A 102 10.36 5.11 -0.85
N ILE A 103 9.63 5.65 -1.84
CA ILE A 103 9.53 5.04 -3.17
C ILE A 103 10.91 4.96 -3.84
N SER A 104 11.71 6.03 -3.76
CA SER A 104 13.04 6.08 -4.37
C SER A 104 14.03 5.09 -3.76
N GLU A 105 13.89 4.80 -2.46
CA GLU A 105 14.70 3.84 -1.73
C GLU A 105 14.22 2.41 -1.96
N LEU A 106 12.91 2.18 -1.81
CA LEU A 106 12.29 0.86 -1.91
C LEU A 106 12.40 0.30 -3.33
N LYS A 107 12.30 1.15 -4.37
CA LYS A 107 12.33 0.77 -5.80
C LYS A 107 11.44 -0.44 -6.11
N PRO A 108 10.14 -0.38 -5.80
CA PRO A 108 9.23 -1.47 -6.13
C PRO A 108 9.07 -1.65 -7.64
N GLU A 109 8.82 -2.87 -8.13
CA GLU A 109 8.54 -3.09 -9.55
C GLU A 109 7.20 -2.47 -9.97
N LYS A 110 6.24 -2.41 -9.03
CA LYS A 110 4.92 -1.82 -9.26
C LYS A 110 4.48 -0.95 -8.08
N ILE A 111 3.77 0.13 -8.38
CA ILE A 111 3.20 1.03 -7.38
C ILE A 111 1.71 1.16 -7.65
N ILE A 112 0.87 0.80 -6.69
CA ILE A 112 -0.58 0.92 -6.81
C ILE A 112 -1.07 2.00 -5.86
N TRP A 113 -1.81 2.96 -6.40
CA TRP A 113 -2.45 4.01 -5.60
C TRP A 113 -3.91 3.66 -5.39
N ILE A 114 -4.33 3.58 -4.13
CA ILE A 114 -5.72 3.31 -3.74
C ILE A 114 -6.25 4.58 -3.06
N TYR A 115 -6.78 5.50 -3.85
CA TYR A 115 -7.40 6.74 -3.34
C TYR A 115 -8.92 6.65 -3.45
N GLY A 116 -9.61 6.95 -2.34
CA GLY A 116 -11.06 7.04 -2.33
C GLY A 116 -11.77 5.71 -2.50
N THR A 117 -13.09 5.67 -2.29
CA THR A 117 -13.87 4.47 -2.59
C THR A 117 -13.80 4.21 -4.09
N TRP A 118 -13.27 3.05 -4.48
CA TRP A 118 -13.26 2.54 -5.87
C TRP A 118 -14.64 2.51 -6.54
N SER A 119 -15.71 2.65 -5.76
CA SER A 119 -17.05 2.87 -6.31
C SER A 119 -17.21 4.20 -7.07
N ARG A 120 -16.33 5.22 -6.85
CA ARG A 120 -16.49 6.57 -7.43
C ARG A 120 -15.21 7.39 -7.71
N VAL A 121 -13.98 6.95 -7.39
CA VAL A 121 -12.78 7.79 -7.58
C VAL A 121 -11.95 7.38 -8.79
N LEU A 122 -11.91 8.29 -9.76
CA LEU A 122 -11.24 8.23 -11.05
C LEU A 122 -9.70 8.21 -10.93
N HIS A 123 -9.08 7.29 -11.65
CA HIS A 123 -7.65 7.34 -11.98
C HIS A 123 -7.46 8.29 -13.17
N TYR A 124 -6.82 9.44 -12.97
CA TYR A 124 -6.44 10.35 -14.06
C TYR A 124 -4.95 10.19 -14.44
N TRP A 125 -4.51 8.99 -14.81
CA TRP A 125 -3.18 8.79 -15.40
C TRP A 125 -3.28 7.76 -16.54
N GLU A 126 -3.04 8.18 -17.78
CA GLU A 126 -3.16 7.38 -19.02
C GLU A 126 -2.31 6.10 -19.04
N GLU A 127 -1.28 6.03 -18.19
CA GLU A 127 -0.26 4.98 -18.19
C GLU A 127 -0.78 3.59 -17.80
N TRP A 128 -1.98 3.50 -17.21
CA TRP A 128 -2.56 2.26 -16.69
C TRP A 128 -3.54 1.57 -17.66
N TRP A 129 -3.84 2.17 -18.82
CA TRP A 129 -4.83 1.64 -19.79
C TRP A 129 -4.22 0.78 -20.92
N LYS A 130 -2.90 0.84 -21.12
CA LYS A 130 -2.23 0.01 -22.14
C LYS A 130 -2.08 -1.44 -21.66
N GLY A 131 -3.17 -2.20 -21.70
CA GLY A 131 -3.09 -3.64 -21.40
C GLY A 131 -4.39 -4.44 -21.44
N TYR A 132 -5.53 -3.82 -21.75
CA TYR A 132 -6.79 -4.54 -21.96
C TYR A 132 -7.51 -3.99 -23.20
N GLU A 133 -7.06 -4.43 -24.37
CA GLU A 133 -7.90 -4.57 -25.57
C GLU A 133 -8.18 -6.06 -25.78
#